data_AF-A0A3E0ESM0-F1
#
_entry.id   AF-A0A3E0ESM0-F1
#
_cell.length_a   1.000
_cell.length_b   1.000
_cell.length_c   1.000
_cell.angle_alpha   90.00
_cell.angle_beta   90.00
_cell.angle_gamma   90.00
#
_symmetry.space_group_name_H-M   'P 1'
#
loop_
_entity.id
_entity.type
_entity.pdbx_description
1 polymer ?
#
loop_
_entity_poly.entity_id
_entity_poly.type
_entity_poly.pdbx_seq_one_letter_code
_entity_poly.pdbx_strand_id
1 'polypeptide(L)'
;MPHLLAKLRNVPFETIKQILENDKAFHATEEMYLEHIWQNADDENEVQFLFRINSIENTKKLIEKLHSKALEQDPKANLPNMTYLK
;
A
#
# COMPACT_ATOMS: atom_id res chain seq x y z
N MET A 1 -10.71 11.05 -9.77
CA MET A 1 -10.26 9.64 -9.82
C MET A 1 -10.14 9.16 -8.38
N PRO A 2 -10.50 7.91 -8.08
CA PRO A 2 -10.40 7.39 -6.72
C PRO A 2 -8.93 7.24 -6.29
N HIS A 3 -8.72 7.21 -4.99
CA HIS A 3 -7.41 6.99 -4.37
C HIS A 3 -7.48 5.87 -3.33
N LEU A 4 -6.33 5.28 -3.06
CA LEU A 4 -6.12 4.35 -1.96
C LEU A 4 -5.07 4.95 -1.03
N LEU A 5 -5.46 5.23 0.21
CA LEU A 5 -4.54 5.54 1.29
C LEU A 5 -4.20 4.24 2.01
N ALA A 6 -2.92 3.90 2.02
CA ALA A 6 -2.39 2.76 2.75
C ALA A 6 -1.55 3.25 3.93
N LYS A 7 -1.71 2.59 5.09
CA LYS A 7 -0.97 2.89 6.31
C LYS A 7 -0.28 1.64 6.81
N LEU A 8 1.01 1.71 7.06
CA LEU A 8 1.79 0.60 7.59
C LEU A 8 2.55 1.04 8.82
N ARG A 9 2.58 0.19 9.85
CA ARG A 9 3.26 0.49 11.11
C ARG A 9 4.48 -0.37 11.32
N ASN A 10 5.42 0.11 12.13
CA ASN A 10 6.62 -0.61 12.57
C ASN A 10 7.56 -1.03 11.43
N VAL A 11 7.59 -0.26 10.32
CA VAL A 11 8.56 -0.45 9.24
C VAL A 11 9.21 0.90 8.92
N PRO A 12 10.56 0.97 8.79
CA PRO A 12 11.23 2.22 8.48
C PRO A 12 10.75 2.84 7.16
N PHE A 13 10.57 4.16 7.15
CA PHE A 13 10.16 4.93 5.98
C PHE A 13 11.02 4.64 4.74
N GLU A 14 12.34 4.67 4.87
CA GLU A 14 13.26 4.45 3.74
C GLU A 14 13.12 3.03 3.17
N THR A 15 12.86 2.03 4.02
CA THR A 15 12.60 0.66 3.58
C THR A 15 11.32 0.58 2.76
N ILE A 16 10.23 1.20 3.22
CA ILE A 16 8.95 1.23 2.48
C ILE A 16 9.09 1.99 1.17
N LYS A 17 9.77 3.14 1.18
CA LYS A 17 10.04 3.91 -0.02
C LYS A 17 10.79 3.09 -1.07
N GLN A 18 11.84 2.38 -0.66
CA GLN A 18 12.61 1.54 -1.58
C GLN A 18 11.77 0.39 -2.15
N ILE A 19 10.97 -0.28 -1.33
CA ILE A 19 10.06 -1.36 -1.79
C ILE A 19 9.07 -0.81 -2.82
N LEU A 20 8.40 0.30 -2.50
CA LEU A 20 7.39 0.90 -3.37
C LEU A 20 7.96 1.37 -4.72
N GLU A 21 9.19 1.88 -4.74
CA GLU A 21 9.89 2.24 -5.99
C GLU A 21 10.26 1.01 -6.81
N ASN A 22 10.75 -0.06 -6.17
CA ASN A 22 11.06 -1.32 -6.86
C ASN A 22 9.81 -1.96 -7.47
N ASP A 23 8.68 -1.88 -6.77
CA ASP A 23 7.41 -2.49 -7.18
C ASP A 23 6.58 -1.57 -8.10
N LYS A 24 7.08 -0.39 -8.44
CA LYS A 24 6.38 0.61 -9.26
C LYS A 24 5.87 0.06 -10.59
N ALA A 25 6.67 -0.77 -11.27
CA ALA A 25 6.28 -1.39 -12.53
C ALA A 25 5.11 -2.37 -12.33
N PHE A 26 5.13 -3.15 -11.25
CA PHE A 26 4.05 -4.06 -10.89
C PHE A 26 2.76 -3.28 -10.56
N HIS A 27 2.86 -2.25 -9.71
CA HIS A 27 1.70 -1.40 -9.39
C HIS A 27 1.07 -0.79 -10.66
N ALA A 28 1.88 -0.33 -11.61
CA ALA A 28 1.39 0.22 -12.87
C ALA A 28 0.63 -0.82 -13.72
N THR A 29 1.04 -2.10 -13.72
CA THR A 29 0.30 -3.17 -14.42
C THR A 29 -1.07 -3.46 -13.80
N GLU A 30 -1.24 -3.10 -12.53
CA GLU A 30 -2.47 -3.26 -11.76
C GLU A 30 -3.26 -1.95 -11.63
N GLU A 31 -2.95 -0.95 -12.47
CA GLU A 31 -3.59 0.37 -12.49
C GLU A 31 -3.48 1.16 -11.17
N MET A 32 -2.43 0.92 -10.40
CA MET A 32 -2.09 1.61 -9.16
C MET A 32 -0.84 2.47 -9.37
N TYR A 33 -0.93 3.76 -9.08
CA TYR A 33 0.18 4.70 -9.28
C TYR A 33 0.48 5.42 -7.98
N LEU A 34 1.68 5.21 -7.43
CA LEU A 34 2.12 5.91 -6.22
C LEU A 34 2.23 7.40 -6.53
N GLU A 35 1.48 8.22 -5.80
CA GLU A 35 1.55 9.68 -5.91
C GLU A 35 2.39 10.27 -4.79
N HIS A 36 2.18 9.77 -3.56
CA HIS A 36 2.81 10.32 -2.38
C HIS A 36 3.15 9.26 -1.34
N ILE A 37 4.19 9.54 -0.55
CA ILE A 37 4.60 8.78 0.62
C ILE A 37 5.06 9.77 1.71
N TRP A 38 4.65 9.52 2.95
CA TRP A 38 4.98 10.34 4.11
C TRP A 38 5.27 9.46 5.33
N GLN A 39 6.19 9.93 6.16
CA GLN A 39 6.25 9.51 7.56
C GLN A 39 5.15 10.26 8.32
N ASN A 40 4.34 9.56 9.13
CA ASN A 40 3.35 10.22 9.97
C ASN A 40 4.08 11.06 11.05
N ALA A 41 3.69 12.33 11.17
CA ALA A 41 4.29 13.27 12.11
C ALA A 41 3.83 13.06 13.56
N ASP A 42 2.66 12.46 13.76
CA ASP A 42 2.10 12.15 15.08
C ASP A 42 2.47 10.73 15.56
N ASP A 43 2.94 9.87 14.64
CA ASP A 43 3.38 8.50 14.92
C ASP A 43 4.56 8.14 14.01
N GLU A 44 5.79 8.28 14.51
CA GLU A 44 7.01 7.95 13.78
C GLU A 44 7.13 6.47 13.39
N ASN A 45 6.28 5.60 13.93
CA ASN A 45 6.23 4.19 13.50
C ASN A 45 5.27 3.97 12.32
N GLU A 46 4.47 4.96 11.92
CA GLU A 46 3.48 4.84 10.86
C GLU A 46 3.92 5.54 9.57
N VAL A 47 4.00 4.77 8.49
CA VAL A 47 4.22 5.29 7.14
C VAL A 47 2.89 5.30 6.40
N GLN A 48 2.59 6.40 5.71
CA GLN A 48 1.39 6.57 4.91
C GLN A 48 1.77 6.77 3.45
N PHE A 49 1.04 6.14 2.54
CA PHE A 49 1.25 6.31 1.11
C PHE A 49 -0.07 6.31 0.35
N LEU A 50 -0.12 7.14 -0.69
CA LEU A 50 -1.31 7.39 -1.49
C LEU A 50 -1.08 6.88 -2.91
N PHE A 51 -1.98 6.02 -3.36
CA PHE A 51 -2.07 5.60 -4.74
C PHE A 51 -3.26 6.27 -5.43
N ARG A 52 -3.05 6.75 -6.64
CA ARG A 52 -4.13 6.94 -7.61
C ARG A 52 -4.50 5.59 -8.21
N ILE A 53 -5.79 5.31 -8.28
CA ILE A 53 -6.32 4.05 -8.79
C ILE A 53 -7.43 4.30 -9.82
N ASN A 54 -7.64 3.35 -10.74
CA ASN A 54 -8.70 3.45 -11.74
C ASN A 54 -10.06 2.93 -11.22
N SER A 55 -10.07 1.91 -10.36
CA SER A 55 -11.30 1.29 -9.85
C SER A 55 -11.14 0.79 -8.42
N ILE A 56 -11.99 1.26 -7.51
CA ILE A 56 -12.03 0.79 -6.12
C ILE A 56 -12.33 -0.71 -6.04
N GLU A 57 -13.21 -1.23 -6.90
CA GLU A 57 -13.61 -2.64 -6.88
C GLU A 57 -12.45 -3.55 -7.29
N ASN A 58 -11.75 -3.19 -8.38
CA ASN A 58 -10.62 -3.98 -8.87
C ASN A 58 -9.47 -3.95 -7.86
N THR A 59 -9.16 -2.77 -7.31
CA THR A 59 -8.12 -2.63 -6.29
C THR A 59 -8.45 -3.44 -5.04
N LYS A 60 -9.72 -3.48 -4.59
CA LYS A 60 -10.12 -4.34 -3.46
C LYS A 60 -9.79 -5.82 -3.69
N LYS A 61 -10.19 -6.35 -4.86
CA LYS A 61 -9.94 -7.76 -5.22
C LYS A 61 -8.44 -8.08 -5.28
N LEU A 62 -7.65 -7.17 -5.85
CA LEU A 62 -6.20 -7.32 -5.92
C LEU A 62 -5.56 -7.32 -4.53
N ILE A 63 -5.87 -6.31 -3.71
CA ILE A 63 -5.31 -6.19 -2.37
C ILE A 63 -5.67 -7.40 -1.51
N GLU A 64 -6.92 -7.88 -1.57
CA GLU A 64 -7.35 -9.10 -0.89
C GLU A 64 -6.49 -10.30 -1.32
N LYS A 65 -6.31 -10.50 -2.62
CA LYS A 65 -5.45 -11.57 -3.17
C LYS A 65 -4.00 -11.46 -2.69
N LEU A 66 -3.43 -10.25 -2.65
CA LEU A 66 -2.06 -10.03 -2.17
C LEU A 66 -1.94 -10.28 -0.66
N HIS A 67 -2.89 -9.79 0.13
CA HIS A 67 -2.93 -9.99 1.57
C HIS A 67 -3.09 -11.47 1.93
N SER A 68 -3.99 -12.20 1.25
CA SER A 68 -4.15 -13.65 1.46
C SER A 68 -2.87 -14.41 1.17
N LYS A 69 -2.20 -14.12 0.04
CA LYS A 69 -0.91 -14.75 -0.29
C LYS A 69 0.18 -14.45 0.73
N ALA A 70 0.25 -13.22 1.23
CA ALA A 70 1.21 -12.85 2.27
C ALA A 70 0.95 -13.62 3.56
N LEU A 71 -0.33 -13.77 3.96
CA LEU A 71 -0.71 -14.52 5.16
C LEU A 71 -0.53 -16.04 5.04
N GLU A 72 -0.66 -16.59 3.83
CA GLU A 72 -0.33 -18.00 3.55
C GLU A 72 1.16 -18.29 3.76
N GLN A 73 2.03 -17.34 3.40
CA GLN A 73 3.48 -17.47 3.55
C GLN A 73 3.93 -17.17 4.99
N ASP A 74 3.36 -16.12 5.59
CA ASP A 74 3.61 -15.71 6.96
C ASP A 74 2.28 -15.31 7.63
N PRO A 75 1.72 -16.14 8.52
CA PRO A 75 0.49 -15.82 9.24
C PRO A 75 0.58 -14.56 10.12
N LYS A 76 1.79 -14.05 10.39
CA LYS A 76 2.05 -12.82 11.14
C LYS A 76 2.51 -11.67 10.23
N ALA A 77 2.31 -11.79 8.92
CA ALA A 77 2.68 -10.76 7.95
C ALA A 77 2.10 -9.41 8.37
N ASN A 78 2.97 -8.39 8.36
CA ASN A 78 2.58 -7.02 8.67
C ASN A 78 1.88 -6.41 7.46
N LEU A 79 0.55 -6.38 7.48
CA LEU A 79 -0.25 -5.88 6.37
C LEU A 79 -0.65 -4.41 6.59
N PRO A 80 -0.67 -3.60 5.52
CA PRO A 80 -1.14 -2.22 5.61
C PRO A 80 -2.66 -2.15 5.83
N ASN A 81 -3.10 -1.14 6.56
CA ASN A 81 -4.49 -0.74 6.63
C ASN A 81 -4.85 0.09 5.40
N MET A 82 -5.98 -0.25 4.75
CA MET A 82 -6.40 0.32 3.48
C MET A 82 -7.65 1.18 3.62
N THR A 83 -7.58 2.44 3.19
CA THR A 83 -8.70 3.36 3.12
C THR A 83 -8.92 3.79 1.67
N TYR A 84 -10.11 3.50 1.13
CA TYR A 84 -10.48 3.85 -0.25
C TYR A 84 -11.20 5.20 -0.27
N LEU A 85 -10.74 6.12 -1.12
CA LEU A 85 -11.20 7.50 -1.24
C LEU A 85 -11.83 7.70 -2.62
N LYS A 86 -12.96 8.42 -2.70
CA LYS A 86 -13.73 8.65 -3.95
C LYS A 86 -13.89 10.13 -4.22
#